data_AF-A0A433B9M1-F1
#
_entry.id   AF-A0A433B9M1-F1
#
_cell.length_a   1.000
_cell.length_b   1.000
_cell.length_c   1.000
_cell.angle_alpha   90.00
_cell.angle_beta   90.00
_cell.angle_gamma   90.00
#
_symmetry.space_group_name_H-M   'P 1'
#
loop_
_entity.id
_entity.type
_entity.pdbx_description
1 polymer ?
#
loop_
_entity_poly.entity_id
_entity_poly.type
_entity_poly.pdbx_seq_one_letter_code
_entity_poly.pdbx_strand_id
1 'polypeptide(L)'
;MDKLDIKEPLETWDDEMLNKVVSGFLDERFPTVVAMNKIDLADSDKNISKIMRKYDQTKLVLTSALAENFLKKMQKQGYIKYIEGTDIVETKEELPDSDLKPMDEKLRGFGAIPVWLDWRARCFSSSRRSVGHDRRVPREEPE
;
A
#
# COMPACT_ATOMS: atom_id res chain seq x y z
N MET A 1 4.12 -3.34 -26.08
CA MET A 1 5.17 -3.67 -27.08
C MET A 1 5.70 -2.45 -27.83
N ASP A 2 4.87 -1.42 -28.06
CA ASP A 2 5.27 -0.17 -28.72
C ASP A 2 6.38 0.62 -28.01
N LYS A 3 6.64 0.33 -26.72
CA LYS A 3 7.73 0.95 -25.95
C LYS A 3 9.12 0.40 -26.28
N LEU A 4 9.21 -0.79 -26.90
CA LEU A 4 10.50 -1.44 -27.17
C LEU A 4 11.04 -1.15 -28.58
N ASP A 5 10.25 -0.53 -29.48
CA ASP A 5 10.61 -0.15 -30.87
C ASP A 5 11.56 -1.14 -31.59
N ILE A 6 11.28 -2.44 -31.46
CA ILE A 6 12.11 -3.49 -32.07
C ILE A 6 11.68 -3.64 -33.53
N LYS A 7 12.55 -3.20 -34.44
CA LYS A 7 12.32 -3.22 -35.90
C LYS A 7 12.94 -4.44 -36.59
N GLU A 8 13.64 -5.29 -35.85
CA GLU A 8 14.37 -6.44 -36.40
C GLU A 8 13.49 -7.69 -36.50
N PRO A 9 13.62 -8.48 -37.59
CA PRO A 9 12.84 -9.69 -37.80
C PRO A 9 13.18 -10.78 -36.77
N LEU A 10 12.18 -11.60 -36.43
CA LEU A 10 12.28 -12.65 -35.39
C LEU A 10 13.41 -13.66 -35.62
N GLU A 11 13.82 -13.87 -36.86
CA GLU A 11 14.83 -14.85 -37.25
C GLU A 11 16.26 -14.44 -36.84
N THR A 12 16.50 -13.16 -36.55
CA THR A 12 17.82 -12.63 -36.18
C THR A 12 17.94 -12.31 -34.68
N TRP A 13 16.96 -12.69 -33.86
CA TRP A 13 16.98 -12.39 -32.44
C TRP A 13 18.07 -13.20 -31.73
N ASP A 14 18.93 -12.50 -31.00
CA ASP A 14 19.86 -13.12 -30.07
C ASP A 14 19.17 -13.38 -28.71
N ASP A 15 19.82 -14.20 -27.87
CA ASP A 15 19.30 -14.53 -26.53
C ASP A 15 19.15 -13.27 -25.66
N GLU A 16 19.96 -12.22 -25.87
CA GLU A 16 19.86 -10.97 -25.13
C GLU A 16 18.60 -10.17 -25.50
N MET A 17 18.25 -10.11 -26.78
CA MET A 17 17.05 -9.47 -27.30
C MET A 17 15.81 -10.23 -26.85
N LEU A 18 15.85 -11.57 -26.90
CA LEU A 18 14.77 -12.40 -26.39
C LEU A 18 14.49 -12.11 -24.91
N ASN A 19 15.53 -12.06 -24.08
CA ASN A 19 15.40 -11.71 -22.67
C ASN A 19 14.81 -10.32 -22.44
N LYS A 20 15.21 -9.32 -23.25
CA LYS A 20 14.63 -7.96 -23.18
C LYS A 20 13.16 -7.93 -23.57
N VAL A 21 12.77 -8.63 -24.63
CA VAL A 21 11.37 -8.72 -25.08
C VAL A 21 10.52 -9.40 -24.03
N VAL A 22 10.99 -10.52 -23.49
CA VAL A 22 10.27 -11.26 -22.44
C VAL A 22 10.16 -10.42 -21.16
N SER A 23 11.22 -9.75 -20.74
CA SER A 23 11.17 -8.86 -19.56
C SER A 23 10.16 -7.73 -19.75
N GLY A 24 10.19 -7.06 -20.91
CA GLY A 24 9.23 -5.98 -21.19
C GLY A 24 7.79 -6.47 -21.34
N PHE A 25 7.60 -7.69 -21.86
CA PHE A 25 6.29 -8.35 -21.90
C PHE A 25 5.77 -8.63 -20.50
N LEU A 26 6.63 -9.15 -19.60
CA LEU A 26 6.26 -9.43 -18.21
C LEU A 26 5.87 -8.15 -17.48
N ASP A 27 6.62 -7.06 -17.66
CA ASP A 27 6.31 -5.77 -17.03
C ASP A 27 4.98 -5.16 -17.49
N GLU A 28 4.61 -5.36 -18.76
CA GLU A 28 3.36 -4.83 -19.32
C GLU A 28 2.14 -5.70 -18.98
N ARG A 29 2.29 -7.02 -19.08
CA ARG A 29 1.18 -7.96 -18.90
C ARG A 29 0.95 -8.32 -17.44
N PHE A 30 1.99 -8.28 -16.62
CA PHE A 30 1.96 -8.69 -15.22
C PHE A 30 2.55 -7.59 -14.31
N PRO A 31 1.82 -6.47 -14.14
CA PRO A 31 2.24 -5.44 -13.20
C PRO A 31 2.36 -6.03 -11.78
N THR A 32 3.58 -6.05 -11.26
CA THR A 32 3.90 -6.68 -9.97
C THR A 32 3.95 -5.64 -8.86
N VAL A 33 3.28 -5.93 -7.74
CA VAL A 33 3.30 -5.13 -6.51
C VAL A 33 3.94 -5.97 -5.40
N VAL A 34 4.84 -5.35 -4.63
CA VAL A 34 5.55 -6.01 -3.54
C VAL A 34 4.92 -5.63 -2.20
N ALA A 35 4.31 -6.62 -1.54
CA ALA A 35 3.81 -6.47 -0.18
C ALA A 35 4.93 -6.72 0.84
N MET A 36 5.38 -5.67 1.52
CA MET A 36 6.35 -5.72 2.61
C MET A 36 5.61 -6.01 3.92
N ASN A 37 5.64 -7.27 4.35
CA ASN A 37 5.00 -7.73 5.59
C ASN A 37 5.90 -7.50 6.82
N LYS A 38 5.28 -7.56 8.02
CA LYS A 38 5.92 -7.46 9.35
C LYS A 38 6.43 -6.07 9.73
N ILE A 39 5.67 -5.05 9.37
CA ILE A 39 5.93 -3.67 9.82
C ILE A 39 5.72 -3.49 11.34
N ASP A 40 5.11 -4.46 12.00
CA ASP A 40 4.86 -4.49 13.45
C ASP A 40 6.11 -4.78 14.30
N LEU A 41 7.25 -5.14 13.69
CA LEU A 41 8.50 -5.39 14.41
C LEU A 41 9.33 -4.10 14.56
N ALA A 42 9.91 -3.87 15.75
CA ALA A 42 10.66 -2.64 16.05
C ALA A 42 11.89 -2.39 15.15
N ASP A 43 12.48 -3.43 14.55
CA ASP A 43 13.61 -3.29 13.62
C ASP A 43 13.20 -3.14 12.14
N SER A 44 11.90 -3.20 11.84
CA SER A 44 11.40 -3.20 10.46
C SER A 44 11.66 -1.88 9.73
N ASP A 45 11.67 -0.74 10.43
CA ASP A 45 11.92 0.60 9.87
C ASP A 45 13.25 0.70 9.11
N LYS A 46 14.32 0.10 9.64
CA LYS A 46 15.64 0.09 9.01
C LYS A 46 15.62 -0.66 7.68
N ASN A 47 14.86 -1.75 7.62
CA ASN A 47 14.76 -2.60 6.43
C ASN A 47 13.87 -1.95 5.37
N ILE A 48 12.72 -1.41 5.79
CA ILE A 48 11.82 -0.65 4.93
C ILE A 48 12.59 0.50 4.27
N SER A 49 13.33 1.29 5.06
CA SER A 49 14.12 2.42 4.56
C SER A 49 15.18 2.02 3.55
N LYS A 50 15.83 0.85 3.72
CA LYS A 50 16.82 0.34 2.76
C LYS A 50 16.18 -0.08 1.44
N ILE A 51 15.00 -0.71 1.49
CA ILE A 51 14.29 -1.19 0.30
C ILE A 51 13.69 -0.01 -0.46
N MET A 52 13.05 0.94 0.23
CA MET A 52 12.46 2.14 -0.38
C MET A 52 13.47 3.07 -1.07
N ARG A 53 14.77 2.96 -0.73
CA ARG A 53 15.85 3.70 -1.42
C ARG A 53 16.36 2.99 -2.67
N LYS A 54 16.22 1.66 -2.75
CA LYS A 54 16.74 0.84 -3.85
C LYS A 54 15.71 0.58 -4.94
N TYR A 55 14.43 0.54 -4.57
CA TYR A 55 13.34 0.16 -5.45
C TYR A 55 12.32 1.30 -5.59
N ASP A 56 11.55 1.24 -6.68
CA ASP A 56 10.48 2.18 -6.96
C ASP A 56 9.38 2.11 -5.88
N GLN A 57 9.17 3.22 -5.19
CA GLN A 57 8.22 3.33 -4.08
C GLN A 57 6.77 3.14 -4.53
N THR A 58 6.46 3.36 -5.81
CA THR A 58 5.09 3.22 -6.33
C THR A 58 4.60 1.77 -6.35
N LYS A 59 5.52 0.80 -6.37
CA LYS A 59 5.21 -0.64 -6.41
C LYS A 59 5.31 -1.32 -5.03
N LEU A 60 5.61 -0.58 -3.96
CA LEU A 60 5.81 -1.13 -2.63
C LEU A 60 4.59 -0.85 -1.73
N VAL A 61 4.07 -1.88 -1.07
CA VAL A 61 2.94 -1.76 -0.13
C VAL A 61 3.36 -2.30 1.24
N LEU A 62 3.27 -1.46 2.27
CA LEU A 62 3.51 -1.85 3.66
C LEU A 62 2.29 -2.58 4.24
N THR A 63 2.53 -3.75 4.83
CA THR A 63 1.46 -4.63 5.34
C THR A 63 1.82 -5.25 6.68
N SER A 64 0.81 -5.54 7.50
CA SER A 64 0.96 -6.39 8.69
C SER A 64 -0.12 -7.46 8.70
N ALA A 65 0.28 -8.70 8.40
CA ALA A 65 -0.61 -9.85 8.46
C ALA A 65 -1.08 -10.15 9.89
N LEU A 66 -0.29 -9.79 10.91
CA LEU A 66 -0.66 -9.98 12.31
C LEU A 66 -1.83 -9.07 12.69
N ALA A 67 -1.75 -7.78 12.33
CA ALA A 67 -2.80 -6.81 12.60
C ALA A 67 -4.12 -7.18 11.89
N GLU A 68 -4.05 -7.54 10.60
CA GLU A 68 -5.23 -7.92 9.83
C GLU A 68 -5.95 -9.14 10.41
N ASN A 69 -5.19 -10.18 10.76
CA ASN A 69 -5.75 -11.38 11.39
C ASN A 69 -6.35 -11.09 12.77
N PHE A 70 -5.80 -10.13 13.50
CA PHE A 70 -6.34 -9.70 14.78
C PHE A 70 -7.68 -8.99 14.60
N LEU A 71 -7.78 -8.04 13.67
CA LEU A 71 -9.03 -7.32 13.36
C LEU A 71 -10.13 -8.28 12.90
N LYS A 72 -9.82 -9.23 12.01
CA LYS A 72 -10.78 -10.27 11.57
C LYS A 72 -11.30 -11.11 12.74
N LYS A 73 -10.43 -11.46 13.69
CA LYS A 73 -10.83 -12.22 14.90
C LYS A 73 -11.74 -11.38 15.81
N MET A 74 -11.41 -10.11 16.02
CA MET A 74 -12.19 -9.19 16.85
C MET A 74 -13.58 -8.91 16.25
N GLN A 75 -13.64 -8.75 14.93
CA GLN A 75 -14.89 -8.62 14.19
C GLN A 75 -15.75 -9.87 14.32
N LYS A 76 -15.16 -11.07 14.11
CA LYS A 76 -15.87 -12.35 14.24
C LYS A 76 -16.44 -12.57 15.66
N GLN A 77 -15.79 -12.03 16.67
CA GLN A 77 -16.25 -12.11 18.08
C GLN A 77 -17.32 -11.06 18.42
N GLY A 78 -17.52 -10.05 17.57
CA GLY A 78 -18.50 -8.98 17.72
C GLY A 78 -18.03 -7.81 18.59
N TYR A 79 -16.72 -7.57 18.69
CA TYR A 79 -16.17 -6.45 19.47
C TYR A 79 -16.04 -5.16 18.66
N ILE A 80 -15.76 -5.30 17.36
CA ILE A 80 -15.54 -4.17 16.44
C ILE A 80 -16.39 -4.37 15.18
N LYS A 81 -16.77 -3.25 14.56
CA LYS A 81 -17.27 -3.25 13.20
C LYS A 81 -16.12 -2.81 12.29
N TYR A 82 -15.64 -3.77 11.51
CA TYR A 82 -14.49 -3.61 10.61
C TYR A 82 -14.88 -4.03 9.20
N ILE A 83 -14.49 -3.23 8.21
CA ILE A 83 -14.64 -3.56 6.79
C ILE A 83 -13.26 -3.86 6.25
N GLU A 84 -13.04 -5.11 5.80
CA GLU A 84 -11.75 -5.56 5.29
C GLU A 84 -11.23 -4.63 4.18
N GLY A 85 -9.95 -4.26 4.24
CA GLY A 85 -9.32 -3.36 3.28
C GLY A 85 -9.62 -1.87 3.49
N THR A 86 -10.44 -1.52 4.48
CA THR A 86 -10.66 -0.13 4.91
C THR A 86 -9.87 0.15 6.18
N ASP A 87 -9.48 1.41 6.39
CA ASP A 87 -8.79 1.84 7.62
C ASP A 87 -9.76 2.25 8.74
N ILE A 88 -11.07 2.07 8.53
CA ILE A 88 -12.12 2.46 9.46
C ILE A 88 -12.42 1.28 10.38
N VAL A 89 -12.16 1.46 11.67
CA VAL A 89 -12.48 0.50 12.74
C VAL A 89 -13.43 1.20 13.69
N GLU A 90 -14.70 0.79 13.68
CA GLU A 90 -15.71 1.37 14.57
C GLU A 90 -15.82 0.52 15.83
N THR A 91 -15.73 1.18 16.99
CA THR A 91 -15.86 0.53 18.29
C THR A 91 -17.21 0.84 18.93
N LYS A 92 -17.61 0.07 19.96
CA LYS A 92 -18.86 0.31 20.70
C LYS A 92 -18.93 1.71 21.32
N GLU A 93 -17.79 2.29 21.71
CA GLU A 93 -17.72 3.62 22.32
C GLU A 93 -18.09 4.73 21.31
N GLU A 94 -17.85 4.49 20.02
CA GLU A 94 -18.19 5.40 18.93
C GLU A 94 -19.59 5.15 18.35
N LEU A 95 -20.11 3.91 18.47
CA LEU A 95 -21.45 3.51 18.04
C LEU A 95 -22.25 2.91 19.22
N PRO A 96 -22.81 3.75 20.11
CA PRO A 96 -23.52 3.30 21.31
C PRO A 96 -24.81 2.52 20.99
N ASP A 97 -25.40 2.72 19.81
CA ASP A 97 -26.64 2.05 19.36
C ASP A 97 -26.41 0.68 18.71
N SER A 98 -25.17 0.17 18.71
CA SER A 98 -24.81 -1.10 18.06
C SER A 98 -24.81 -2.29 19.02
N ASP A 99 -25.11 -3.50 18.50
CA ASP A 99 -25.07 -4.79 19.22
C ASP A 99 -23.63 -5.28 19.55
N LEU A 100 -22.64 -4.39 19.49
CA LEU A 100 -21.25 -4.73 19.76
C LEU A 100 -21.06 -5.08 21.25
N LYS A 101 -20.19 -6.05 21.53
CA LYS A 101 -19.81 -6.40 22.90
C LYS A 101 -18.84 -5.37 23.46
N PRO A 102 -18.97 -4.98 24.75
CA PRO A 102 -17.97 -4.13 25.38
C PRO A 102 -16.61 -4.86 25.43
N MET A 103 -15.53 -4.11 25.19
CA MET A 103 -14.17 -4.64 25.24
C MET A 103 -13.81 -4.98 26.70
N ASP A 104 -13.29 -6.19 26.95
CA ASP A 104 -12.86 -6.61 28.29
C ASP A 104 -11.60 -5.83 28.76
N GLU A 105 -11.41 -5.62 30.06
CA GLU A 105 -10.26 -4.88 30.62
C GLU A 105 -8.91 -5.53 30.26
N LYS A 106 -8.87 -6.86 30.15
CA LYS A 106 -7.69 -7.58 29.66
C LYS A 106 -7.39 -7.32 28.18
N LEU A 107 -8.43 -7.11 27.37
CA LEU A 107 -8.29 -6.73 25.96
C LEU A 107 -7.92 -5.25 25.81
N ARG A 108 -8.31 -4.38 26.77
CA ARG A 108 -7.82 -3.00 26.87
C ARG A 108 -6.32 -2.93 27.20
N GLY A 109 -5.79 -3.89 27.98
CA GLY A 109 -4.35 -4.02 28.22
C GLY A 109 -3.53 -4.39 26.96
N PHE A 110 -4.15 -5.11 26.03
CA PHE A 110 -3.67 -5.31 24.65
C PHE A 110 -4.21 -4.24 23.66
N GLY A 111 -4.94 -3.25 24.17
CA GLY A 111 -5.93 -2.44 23.44
C GLY A 111 -5.84 -0.95 23.72
N ALA A 112 -4.65 -0.43 24.05
CA ALA A 112 -4.27 0.75 23.31
C ALA A 112 -4.12 0.25 21.87
N ILE A 113 -4.96 0.73 20.95
CA ILE A 113 -4.68 0.61 19.51
C ILE A 113 -3.17 0.86 19.39
N PRO A 114 -2.38 -0.14 18.95
CA PRO A 114 -0.94 -0.01 19.01
C PRO A 114 -0.58 1.31 18.34
N VAL A 115 0.24 2.16 18.96
CA VAL A 115 0.57 3.53 18.46
C VAL A 115 0.93 3.54 16.96
N TRP A 116 1.36 2.40 16.42
CA TRP A 116 1.57 2.07 15.01
C TRP A 116 0.32 2.18 14.09
N LEU A 117 -0.90 1.97 14.57
CA LEU A 117 -2.15 2.18 13.81
C LEU A 117 -2.43 3.69 13.66
N ASP A 118 -2.18 4.49 14.70
CA ASP A 118 -2.19 5.96 14.64
C ASP A 118 -1.07 6.50 13.73
N TRP A 119 0.09 5.83 13.72
CA TRP A 119 1.20 6.15 12.83
C TRP A 119 0.85 5.95 11.34
N ARG A 120 0.09 4.90 10.99
CA ARG A 120 -0.37 4.67 9.61
C ARG A 120 -1.29 5.79 9.11
N ALA A 121 -2.18 6.31 9.98
CA ALA A 121 -3.03 7.46 9.68
C ALA A 121 -2.20 8.76 9.54
N ARG A 122 -1.18 8.96 10.38
CA ARG A 122 -0.26 10.13 10.28
C ARG A 122 0.60 10.12 9.04
N CYS A 123 1.23 8.99 8.69
CA CYS A 123 2.15 8.91 7.55
C CYS A 123 1.47 9.12 6.20
N PHE A 124 0.21 8.70 6.04
CA PHE A 124 -0.54 8.92 4.80
C PHE A 124 -1.00 10.38 4.64
N SER A 125 -1.24 11.10 5.75
CA SER A 125 -1.61 12.51 5.72
C SER A 125 -0.45 13.43 5.27
N SER A 126 0.80 13.03 5.52
CA SER A 126 2.00 13.77 5.16
C SER A 126 2.33 13.71 3.66
N SER A 127 1.85 12.69 2.95
CA SER A 127 2.18 12.48 1.53
C SER A 127 1.25 13.19 0.54
N ARG A 128 0.16 13.82 1.00
CA ARG A 128 -0.77 14.57 0.13
C ARG A 128 -0.46 16.07 -0.01
N ARG A 129 0.58 16.60 0.62
CA ARG A 129 1.03 17.99 0.42
C ARG A 129 2.38 18.03 -0.28
N SER A 130 2.39 17.89 -1.61
CA SER A 130 3.35 18.56 -2.53
C SER A 130 3.32 17.96 -3.95
N VAL A 131 2.25 18.17 -4.72
CA VAL A 131 2.38 18.34 -6.19
C VAL A 131 1.27 19.28 -6.67
N GLY A 132 1.43 20.58 -6.40
CA GLY A 132 0.71 21.61 -7.15
C GLY A 132 1.50 21.89 -8.42
N HIS A 133 1.07 21.28 -9.54
CA HIS A 133 1.66 21.56 -10.85
C HIS A 133 0.90 22.74 -11.47
N ASP A 134 1.42 23.95 -11.28
CA ASP A 134 1.05 25.14 -12.06
C ASP A 134 1.48 24.90 -13.51
N ARG A 135 0.51 24.63 -14.40
CA ARG A 135 0.68 24.76 -15.85
C ARG A 135 -0.28 25.82 -16.35
N ARG A 136 0.14 27.09 -16.28
CA ARG A 136 -0.35 28.12 -17.19
C ARG A 136 0.17 27.84 -18.60
N VAL A 137 -0.76 27.59 -19.52
CA VAL A 137 -0.52 27.56 -20.96
C VAL A 137 -0.82 28.96 -21.49
N PRO A 138 0.12 29.66 -22.15
CA PRO A 138 -0.20 30.91 -22.84
C PRO A 138 -1.01 30.59 -24.11
N ARG A 139 -2.19 31.19 -24.25
CA ARG A 139 -2.91 31.26 -25.54
C ARG A 139 -2.29 32.40 -26.35
N GLU A 140 -1.71 32.09 -27.50
CA GLU A 140 -1.46 33.05 -28.57
C GLU A 140 -2.78 33.28 -29.33
N GLU A 141 -3.18 34.54 -29.49
CA GLU A 141 -4.26 34.97 -30.39
C GLU A 141 -3.64 35.40 -31.73
N PRO A 142 -4.19 34.98 -32.88
CA PRO A 142 -3.88 35.63 -34.15
C PRO A 142 -4.86 36.79 -34.43
N GLU A 143 -4.36 37.74 -35.23
CA GLU A 143 -4.91 39.05 -35.62
C GLU A 143 -6.39 39.10 -36.05
#